data_AF-A0A957E636-F1
#
_entry.id   AF-A0A957E636-F1
#
_cell.length_a   1.000
_cell.length_b   1.000
_cell.length_c   1.000
_cell.angle_alpha   90.00
_cell.angle_beta   90.00
_cell.angle_gamma   90.00
#
_symmetry.space_group_name_H-M   'P 1'
#
loop_
_entity.id
_entity.type
_entity.pdbx_description
1 polymer ?
#
loop_
_entity_poly.entity_id
_entity_poly.type
_entity_poly.pdbx_seq_one_letter_code
_entity_poly.pdbx_strand_id
1 'polypeptide(L)'
;MEKKEIATLKFDSTKPTRFTLKLLHDWVVWQFPKKADSGFIGAVHPPLEKHGWIPATIQIEKQVAFVYGHLSETFASPELAADYLSVNGRSSE
;
A
#
# COMPACT_ATOMS: atom_id res chain seq x y z
N MET A 1 1.31 21.40 -1.09
CA MET A 1 1.20 19.97 -0.70
C MET A 1 2.30 19.23 -1.43
N GLU A 2 3.33 18.83 -0.70
CA GLU A 2 4.46 18.08 -1.24
C GLU A 2 3.96 16.70 -1.70
N LYS A 3 4.29 16.30 -2.93
CA LYS A 3 3.94 15.00 -3.47
C LYS A 3 5.19 14.13 -3.42
N LYS A 4 5.08 12.95 -2.81
CA LYS A 4 6.16 11.95 -2.84
C LYS A 4 6.03 11.15 -4.13
N GLU A 5 7.11 10.95 -4.87
CA GLU A 5 7.10 10.15 -6.09
C GLU A 5 7.87 8.84 -5.85
N ILE A 6 7.26 7.70 -6.21
CA ILE A 6 7.87 6.37 -6.12
C ILE A 6 7.58 5.66 -7.43
N ALA A 7 8.62 5.23 -8.15
CA ALA A 7 8.51 4.58 -9.46
C ALA A 7 7.49 5.26 -10.40
N THR A 8 7.62 6.59 -10.56
CA THR A 8 6.76 7.46 -11.39
C THR A 8 5.32 7.67 -10.90
N LEU A 9 4.89 6.98 -9.84
CA LEU A 9 3.58 7.19 -9.23
C LEU A 9 3.67 8.28 -8.16
N LYS A 10 2.69 9.19 -8.16
CA LYS A 10 2.60 10.30 -7.22
C LYS A 10 1.70 9.93 -6.04
N PHE A 11 2.26 10.08 -4.85
CA PHE A 11 1.60 9.82 -3.58
C PHE A 11 1.25 11.12 -2.89
N ASP A 12 0.11 11.08 -2.21
CA ASP A 12 -0.20 12.02 -1.14
C ASP A 12 0.83 11.87 0.00
N SER A 13 1.22 12.97 0.64
CA SER A 13 2.22 12.96 1.71
C SER A 13 1.63 12.71 3.10
N THR A 14 0.31 12.68 3.25
CA THR A 14 -0.34 12.56 4.57
C THR A 14 -1.28 11.37 4.69
N LYS A 15 -1.72 10.78 3.57
CA LYS A 15 -2.71 9.69 3.58
C LYS A 15 -2.46 8.62 2.51
N PRO A 16 -3.09 7.44 2.62
CA PRO A 16 -3.02 6.43 1.57
C PRO A 16 -3.50 6.98 0.23
N THR A 17 -2.74 6.68 -0.83
CA THR A 17 -3.10 7.10 -2.18
C THR A 17 -3.86 5.99 -2.87
N ARG A 18 -5.01 6.33 -3.46
CA ARG A 18 -5.83 5.39 -4.21
C ARG A 18 -5.26 5.22 -5.62
N PHE A 19 -4.93 3.99 -5.99
CA PHE A 19 -4.56 3.58 -7.34
C PHE A 19 -5.50 2.49 -7.85
N THR A 20 -5.69 2.46 -9.17
CA THR A 20 -6.32 1.29 -9.81
C THR A 20 -5.28 0.17 -9.91
N LEU A 21 -5.71 -1.09 -9.85
CA LEU A 21 -4.80 -2.23 -10.02
C LEU A 21 -4.14 -2.21 -11.41
N LYS A 22 -4.81 -1.66 -12.42
CA LYS A 22 -4.24 -1.40 -13.75
C LYS A 22 -3.03 -0.45 -13.70
N LEU A 23 -3.07 0.58 -12.86
CA LEU A 23 -1.94 1.51 -12.75
C LEU A 23 -0.74 0.86 -12.05
N LEU A 24 -1.02 -0.10 -11.15
CA LEU A 24 -0.02 -0.91 -10.45
C LEU A 24 0.43 -2.15 -11.26
N HIS A 25 0.19 -2.20 -12.58
CA HIS A 25 0.50 -3.38 -13.39
C HIS A 25 1.98 -3.80 -13.36
N ASP A 26 2.91 -2.85 -13.24
CA ASP A 26 4.35 -3.11 -13.09
C ASP A 26 4.79 -3.31 -11.63
N TRP A 27 3.86 -3.20 -10.68
CA TRP A 27 4.13 -3.36 -9.26
C TRP A 27 3.70 -4.76 -8.82
N VAL A 28 4.44 -5.33 -7.88
CA VAL A 28 3.95 -6.54 -7.20
C VAL A 28 2.86 -6.11 -6.24
N VAL A 29 1.67 -6.70 -6.36
CA VAL A 29 0.56 -6.51 -5.43
C VAL A 29 0.33 -7.81 -4.68
N TRP A 30 0.60 -7.81 -3.37
CA TRP A 30 0.42 -8.96 -2.50
C TRP A 30 -0.79 -8.75 -1.60
N GLN A 31 -1.77 -9.65 -1.68
CA GLN A 31 -2.95 -9.64 -0.80
C GLN A 31 -2.84 -10.77 0.22
N PHE A 32 -3.15 -10.46 1.48
CA PHE A 32 -3.28 -11.44 2.54
C PHE A 32 -4.76 -11.75 2.83
N PRO A 33 -5.10 -12.94 3.35
CA PRO A 33 -6.47 -13.30 3.73
C PRO A 33 -6.91 -12.65 5.05
N LYS A 34 -6.47 -11.40 5.33
CA LYS A 34 -6.85 -10.59 6.49
C LYS A 34 -7.70 -9.42 6.01
N LYS A 35 -8.84 -9.16 6.65
CA LYS A 35 -9.71 -8.02 6.31
C LYS A 35 -9.31 -6.78 7.10
N ALA A 36 -9.43 -5.62 6.46
CA ALA A 36 -9.51 -4.29 7.04
C ALA A 36 -10.89 -3.70 6.71
N ASP A 37 -11.28 -2.57 7.31
CA ASP A 37 -12.65 -2.02 7.25
C ASP A 37 -13.27 -2.00 5.85
N SER A 38 -12.47 -1.69 4.83
CA SER A 38 -12.96 -1.54 3.45
C SER A 38 -12.33 -2.49 2.43
N GLY A 39 -11.50 -3.46 2.83
CA GLY A 39 -10.80 -4.34 1.89
C GLY A 39 -9.93 -5.41 2.56
N PHE A 40 -9.00 -5.99 1.81
CA PHE A 40 -8.00 -6.91 2.33
C PHE A 40 -6.70 -6.20 2.63
N ILE A 41 -6.04 -6.61 3.71
CA ILE A 41 -4.69 -6.16 4.01
C ILE A 41 -3.75 -6.72 2.95
N GLY A 42 -2.82 -5.88 2.51
CA GLY A 42 -1.85 -6.21 1.49
C GLY A 42 -0.58 -5.40 1.64
N ALA A 43 0.32 -5.65 0.70
CA ALA A 43 1.52 -4.88 0.49
C ALA A 43 1.75 -4.73 -1.01
N VAL A 44 2.41 -3.65 -1.41
CA VAL A 44 2.84 -3.44 -2.78
C VAL A 44 4.33 -3.18 -2.82
N HIS A 45 4.97 -3.60 -3.90
CA HIS A 45 6.38 -3.38 -4.13
C HIS A 45 6.57 -2.72 -5.50
N PRO A 46 7.22 -1.56 -5.59
CA PRO A 46 7.53 -0.94 -6.87
C PRO A 46 8.55 -1.77 -7.65
N PRO A 47 8.66 -1.60 -8.98
CA PRO A 47 9.70 -2.24 -9.79
C PRO A 47 11.09 -1.58 -9.57
N LEU A 48 11.54 -1.50 -8.31
CA LEU A 48 12.79 -0.89 -7.89
C LEU A 48 13.54 -1.87 -6.98
N GLU A 49 14.74 -2.31 -7.37
CA GLU A 49 15.49 -3.38 -6.69
C GLU A 49 15.82 -3.12 -5.21
N LYS A 50 15.97 -1.86 -4.81
CA LYS A 50 16.38 -1.46 -3.45
C LYS A 50 15.29 -0.78 -2.64
N HIS A 51 14.06 -0.78 -3.14
CA HIS A 51 12.95 -0.20 -2.41
C HIS A 51 12.31 -1.26 -1.51
N GLY A 52 11.85 -0.88 -0.32
CA GLY A 52 11.10 -1.82 0.52
C GLY A 52 9.64 -1.96 0.10
N TRP A 53 8.94 -2.87 0.76
CA TRP A 53 7.50 -3.05 0.64
C TRP A 53 6.74 -1.89 1.26
N ILE A 54 5.60 -1.55 0.65
CA ILE A 54 4.72 -0.48 1.10
C ILE A 54 3.39 -1.12 1.52
N PRO A 55 2.84 -0.81 2.69
CA PRO A 55 1.53 -1.32 3.09
C PRO A 55 0.42 -0.86 2.14
N ALA A 56 -0.57 -1.71 1.93
CA ALA A 56 -1.73 -1.37 1.13
C ALA A 56 -3.02 -2.04 1.62
N THR A 57 -4.16 -1.40 1.35
CA THR A 57 -5.48 -2.04 1.46
C THR A 57 -6.01 -2.30 0.06
N ILE A 58 -6.34 -3.55 -0.24
CA ILE A 58 -6.76 -4.01 -1.58
C ILE A 58 -8.27 -4.24 -1.61
N GLN A 59 -8.94 -3.59 -2.56
CA GLN A 59 -10.38 -3.75 -2.81
C GLN A 59 -10.56 -4.41 -4.18
N ILE A 60 -10.54 -5.74 -4.22
CA ILE A 60 -10.59 -6.53 -5.47
C ILE A 60 -11.86 -6.24 -6.27
N GLU A 61 -13.03 -6.18 -5.64
CA GLU A 61 -14.30 -5.89 -6.33
C GLU A 61 -14.30 -4.52 -7.03
N LYS A 62 -13.59 -3.55 -6.46
CA LYS A 62 -13.47 -2.19 -7.01
C LYS A 62 -12.21 -2.00 -7.85
N GLN A 63 -11.38 -3.05 -8.01
CA GLN A 63 -10.12 -3.03 -8.75
C GLN A 63 -9.20 -1.88 -8.33
N VAL A 64 -9.13 -1.61 -7.02
CA VAL A 64 -8.28 -0.54 -6.46
C VAL A 64 -7.45 -1.00 -5.27
N ALA A 65 -6.33 -0.30 -5.08
CA ALA A 65 -5.47 -0.39 -3.91
C ALA A 65 -5.30 1.00 -3.28
N PHE A 66 -5.34 1.06 -1.95
CA PHE A 66 -4.97 2.22 -1.17
C PHE A 66 -3.57 2.00 -0.64
N VAL A 67 -2.59 2.65 -1.25
CA VAL A 67 -1.16 2.42 -0.96
C VAL A 67 -0.65 3.48 0.02
N TYR A 68 -0.04 3.04 1.11
CA TYR A 68 0.43 3.87 2.21
C TYR A 68 1.83 4.44 1.92
N GLY A 69 2.06 4.96 0.71
CA GLY A 69 3.37 5.49 0.30
C GLY A 69 3.79 6.78 1.01
N HIS A 70 2.86 7.44 1.70
CA HIS A 70 3.11 8.60 2.57
C HIS A 70 4.00 8.27 3.78
N LEU A 71 4.08 7.00 4.17
CA LEU A 71 4.94 6.58 5.29
C LEU A 71 6.41 6.92 4.99
N SER A 72 7.12 7.36 6.03
CA SER A 72 8.55 7.68 5.96
C SER A 72 9.40 6.43 5.72
N GLU A 73 8.95 5.28 6.24
CA GLU A 73 9.66 4.02 6.18
C GLU A 73 8.98 3.01 5.26
N THR A 74 9.79 2.06 4.78
CA THR A 74 9.36 0.90 3.98
C THR A 74 9.78 -0.37 4.71
N PHE A 75 9.20 -1.50 4.33
CA PHE A 75 9.36 -2.76 5.06
C PHE A 75 10.21 -3.76 4.28
N ALA A 76 10.95 -4.61 5.01
CA ALA A 76 11.81 -5.61 4.39
C ALA A 76 11.04 -6.77 3.70
N SER A 77 9.78 -6.98 4.07
CA SER A 77 8.94 -8.06 3.52
C SER A 77 7.47 -7.63 3.40
N PRO A 78 6.67 -8.30 2.55
CA PRO A 78 5.25 -8.00 2.43
C PRO A 78 4.48 -8.29 3.73
N GLU A 79 4.89 -9.28 4.52
CA GLU A 79 4.29 -9.62 5.81
C GLU A 79 4.46 -8.47 6.82
N LEU A 80 5.67 -7.90 6.93
CA LEU A 80 5.93 -6.78 7.84
C LEU A 80 5.12 -5.53 7.45
N ALA A 81 4.98 -5.26 6.15
CA ALA A 81 4.12 -4.19 5.66
C ALA A 81 2.64 -4.44 5.97
N ALA A 82 2.17 -5.68 5.81
CA ALA A 82 0.79 -6.05 6.12
C ALA A 82 0.50 -6.02 7.63
N ASP A 83 1.44 -6.46 8.46
CA ASP A 83 1.29 -6.44 9.92
C ASP A 83 1.26 -5.01 10.47
N TYR A 84 1.97 -4.06 9.83
CA TYR A 84 1.84 -2.64 10.15
C TYR A 84 0.37 -2.17 10.09
N LEU A 85 -0.38 -2.55 9.06
CA LEU A 85 -1.81 -2.23 8.95
C LEU A 85 -2.68 -3.05 9.91
N SER A 86 -2.28 -4.27 10.25
CA SER A 86 -3.02 -5.06 11.24
C SER A 86 -2.97 -4.43 12.63
N VAL A 87 -1.85 -3.78 12.97
CA VAL A 87 -1.61 -3.13 14.26
C VAL A 87 -2.09 -1.67 14.28
N ASN A 88 -1.82 -0.90 13.22
CA ASN A 88 -2.07 0.55 13.16
C ASN A 88 -3.29 0.94 12.31
N GLY A 89 -3.83 0.01 11.51
CA GLY A 89 -5.02 0.23 10.68
C GLY A 89 -6.34 0.17 11.45
N ARG A 90 -6.28 -0.07 12.77
CA ARG A 90 -7.38 0.21 13.68
C ARG A 90 -7.35 1.69 14.02
N SER A 91 -7.86 2.54 13.14
CA SER A 91 -8.31 3.86 13.59
C SER A 91 -9.53 3.62 14.47
N SER A 92 -9.41 4.07 15.71
CA SER A 92 -10.42 4.06 16.76
C SER A 92 -11.78 4.60 16.29
N GLU A 93 -12.82 4.09 16.95
CA GLU A 93 -14.22 4.58 16.99
C GLU A 93 -14.42 6.08 16.74
#